data_AF-A0A9W6HGU7-F1
#
_entry.id   AF-A0A9W6HGU7-F1
#
_cell.length_a   1.000
_cell.length_b   1.000
_cell.length_c   1.000
_cell.angle_alpha   90.00
_cell.angle_beta   90.00
_cell.angle_gamma   90.00
#
_symmetry.space_group_name_H-M   'P 1'
#
loop_
_entity.id
_entity.type
_entity.pdbx_description
1 polymer ?
#
loop_
_entity_poly.entity_id
_entity_poly.type
_entity_poly.pdbx_seq_one_letter_code
_entity_poly.pdbx_strand_id
1 'polypeptide(L)'
;MKSFIRRRRVIAALGATVTMVGFVSMSALPASAMADDLTENGGATRNDGDMTQLLRDSIVDGPAKNVILLIGDGMGDSEITIARNYAEGAAGEFAGIDALPLTGQYTTYALTDTGAPNYAPESASTASAWSTGTKTVNGRLSVDVANAPQATLLEIARANGMKTGNVSTSEIQDATPGAQVAHISARGCYGPNETSQRCASEALENGGLGSISEQMLNVRPDVTLGGGSASFEQTAKAGPWEGKTLFEQAEARGFQLVGDAASLDAVTVADADQPLLGLFTEGNFPVRWQGPAATDLTSGGSLPAAVACTENPDRLASDLSLGSLTEKAISLLDGEDGFFLQVEGASIDKQDHAANACGQIGETVDLDEAVQVALAFAQERKDTLVVVTADHAHTSQIVGSPIPGLNTHLLTADGQEMIVAYGTSAQGGSQQHTGAQVRIAGYGPGAANVVGLTDQTDLFFTAANGLALERNLASLSANATISAPAEVQPGATFSVTAAGLNADWQTDATLASEPVDLGARDVLNGTVTYEVTAPMEAGAHSVTLTGAQTGTVLTAQFAVTDAASANPTPEPLPTETGAAAAGGSSNTNNPLARTGGALPIGFFVAGLLAVTLGAHLASRRRRRTV
;
A
#
# COMPACT_ATOMS: atom_id res chain seq x y z
N MET A 1 47.57 -47.09 46.75
CA MET A 1 47.91 -47.59 48.11
C MET A 1 49.15 -46.83 48.57
N LYS A 2 49.16 -46.25 49.79
CA LYS A 2 49.93 -45.04 50.20
C LYS A 2 49.15 -43.76 49.82
N SER A 3 49.09 -42.64 50.55
CA SER A 3 49.72 -42.20 51.82
C SER A 3 49.41 -40.70 52.00
N PHE A 4 49.25 -40.26 53.26
CA PHE A 4 49.55 -38.92 53.81
C PHE A 4 48.62 -37.70 53.59
N ILE A 5 48.05 -37.27 54.72
CA ILE A 5 48.11 -35.93 55.34
C ILE A 5 48.78 -34.79 54.54
N ARG A 6 48.04 -33.69 54.31
CA ARG A 6 48.53 -32.31 54.54
C ARG A 6 47.41 -31.26 54.58
N ARG A 7 47.36 -30.50 55.69
CA ARG A 7 46.74 -29.17 55.80
C ARG A 7 47.77 -28.09 55.40
N ARG A 8 47.36 -27.09 54.60
CA ARG A 8 47.83 -25.68 54.55
C ARG A 8 46.69 -24.86 53.88
N ARG A 9 45.95 -24.01 54.59
CA ARG A 9 46.10 -22.56 54.88
C ARG A 9 46.04 -21.60 53.66
N VAL A 10 44.95 -20.81 53.64
CA VAL A 10 44.76 -19.38 53.24
C VAL A 10 44.91 -19.11 51.73
N ILE A 11 43.94 -18.50 51.03
CA ILE A 11 43.67 -17.05 50.96
C ILE A 11 42.21 -16.80 50.53
N ALA A 12 41.57 -15.85 51.22
CA ALA A 12 40.30 -15.25 50.83
C ALA A 12 40.50 -14.35 49.60
N ALA A 13 39.63 -14.48 48.60
CA ALA A 13 39.41 -13.46 47.60
C ALA A 13 37.90 -13.21 47.51
N LEU A 14 37.49 -12.04 48.01
CA LEU A 14 36.21 -11.43 47.65
C LEU A 14 36.22 -11.17 46.15
N GLY A 15 35.23 -11.71 45.44
CA GLY A 15 34.93 -11.36 44.05
C GLY A 15 33.41 -11.35 43.90
N ALA A 16 32.85 -10.16 43.74
CA ALA A 16 31.42 -9.93 43.60
C ALA A 16 30.86 -10.76 42.43
N THR A 17 29.93 -11.66 42.74
CA THR A 17 29.11 -12.33 41.74
C THR A 17 27.93 -11.43 41.42
N VAL A 18 27.99 -10.78 40.25
CA VAL A 18 26.81 -10.21 39.60
C VAL A 18 25.90 -11.39 39.26
N THR A 19 24.83 -11.57 40.03
CA THR A 19 23.73 -12.46 39.65
C THR A 19 23.03 -11.84 38.43
N MET A 20 23.42 -12.27 37.23
CA MET A 20 22.51 -12.23 36.08
C MET A 20 21.29 -13.07 36.44
N VAL A 21 20.15 -12.41 36.65
CA VAL A 21 18.86 -13.06 36.64
C VAL A 21 18.61 -13.45 35.19
N GLY A 22 18.94 -14.69 34.85
CA GLY A 22 18.47 -15.29 33.61
C GLY A 22 16.95 -15.35 33.65
N PHE A 23 16.29 -14.53 32.85
CA PHE A 23 14.90 -14.75 32.47
C PHE A 23 14.86 -16.07 31.71
N VAL A 24 14.50 -17.15 32.40
CA VAL A 24 13.98 -18.35 31.75
C VAL A 24 12.57 -17.98 31.31
N SER A 25 12.42 -17.59 30.05
CA SER A 25 11.15 -17.62 29.36
C SER A 25 10.67 -19.07 29.38
N MET A 26 9.78 -19.41 30.31
CA MET A 26 8.94 -20.60 30.15
C MET A 26 8.03 -20.29 28.97
N SER A 27 8.42 -20.75 27.79
CA SER A 27 7.51 -20.97 26.68
C SER A 27 6.41 -21.89 27.19
N ALA A 28 5.25 -21.32 27.46
CA ALA A 28 4.03 -22.09 27.61
C ALA A 28 3.80 -22.75 26.25
N LEU A 29 4.07 -24.05 26.17
CA LEU A 29 3.53 -24.87 25.09
C LEU A 29 2.01 -24.61 25.06
N PRO A 30 1.41 -24.31 23.91
CA PRO A 30 -0.05 -24.26 23.84
C PRO A 30 -0.54 -25.63 24.32
N ALA A 31 -1.35 -25.63 25.37
CA ALA A 31 -2.13 -26.80 25.68
C ALA A 31 -2.99 -27.04 24.45
N SER A 32 -2.72 -28.14 23.72
CA SER A 32 -3.62 -28.60 22.67
C SER A 32 -4.97 -28.84 23.34
N ALA A 33 -5.88 -27.88 23.18
CA ALA A 33 -7.28 -28.14 23.40
C ALA A 33 -7.60 -29.35 22.51
N MET A 34 -8.01 -30.46 23.12
CA MET A 34 -8.54 -31.57 22.35
C MET A 34 -9.69 -30.99 21.54
N ALA A 35 -9.67 -31.14 20.22
CA ALA A 35 -10.80 -30.74 19.39
C ALA A 35 -12.06 -31.37 19.97
N ASP A 36 -13.11 -30.58 20.14
CA ASP A 36 -14.37 -31.08 20.67
C ASP A 36 -14.90 -32.20 19.76
N ASP A 37 -15.49 -33.23 20.36
CA ASP A 37 -16.02 -34.37 19.60
C ASP A 37 -17.23 -33.90 18.77
N LEU A 38 -17.05 -33.78 17.45
CA LEU A 38 -18.10 -33.35 16.51
C LEU A 38 -19.38 -34.20 16.58
N THR A 39 -19.30 -35.41 17.14
CA THR A 39 -20.45 -36.32 17.31
C THR A 39 -21.26 -36.03 18.57
N GLU A 40 -20.74 -35.23 19.49
CA GLU A 40 -21.41 -34.84 20.73
C GLU A 40 -22.29 -33.59 20.54
N ASN A 41 -23.30 -33.44 21.42
CA ASN A 41 -24.16 -32.26 21.41
C ASN A 41 -23.31 -31.01 21.74
N GLY A 42 -23.25 -30.08 20.79
CA GLY A 42 -22.42 -28.88 20.92
C GLY A 42 -20.99 -29.04 20.40
N GLY A 43 -20.54 -30.24 20.00
CA GLY A 43 -19.16 -30.44 19.56
C GLY A 43 -18.77 -29.70 18.27
N ALA A 44 -19.75 -29.20 17.51
CA ALA A 44 -19.54 -28.41 16.30
C ALA A 44 -19.93 -26.92 16.46
N THR A 45 -20.23 -26.44 17.67
CA THR A 45 -20.56 -25.01 17.86
C THR A 45 -19.30 -24.14 17.78
N ARG A 46 -19.35 -23.12 16.93
CA ARG A 46 -18.28 -22.09 16.83
C ARG A 46 -18.42 -20.95 17.84
N ASN A 47 -19.64 -20.69 18.31
CA ASN A 47 -19.91 -19.68 19.32
C ASN A 47 -20.00 -20.34 20.70
N ASP A 48 -19.25 -19.82 21.67
CA ASP A 48 -19.29 -20.26 23.07
C ASP A 48 -20.42 -19.59 23.89
N GLY A 49 -21.15 -18.63 23.29
CA GLY A 49 -22.24 -17.92 23.93
C GLY A 49 -22.95 -16.90 23.03
N ASP A 50 -23.63 -15.93 23.67
CA ASP A 50 -24.26 -14.80 22.99
C ASP A 50 -23.20 -13.78 22.54
N MET A 51 -23.17 -13.49 21.24
CA MET A 51 -22.15 -12.62 20.63
C MET A 51 -22.49 -11.13 20.67
N THR A 52 -23.60 -10.73 21.30
CA THR A 52 -24.08 -9.33 21.25
C THR A 52 -23.08 -8.36 21.83
N GLN A 53 -22.41 -8.72 22.93
CA GLN A 53 -21.43 -7.84 23.55
C GLN A 53 -20.16 -7.73 22.70
N LEU A 54 -19.65 -8.84 22.18
CA LEU A 54 -18.49 -8.84 21.28
C LEU A 54 -18.73 -7.98 20.04
N LEU A 55 -19.92 -8.10 19.43
CA LEU A 55 -20.30 -7.28 18.28
C LEU A 55 -20.41 -5.80 18.65
N ARG A 56 -21.01 -5.47 19.81
CA ARG A 56 -21.04 -4.07 20.29
C ARG A 56 -19.64 -3.50 20.49
N ASP A 57 -18.71 -4.30 21.03
CA ASP A 57 -17.33 -3.87 21.27
C ASP A 57 -16.51 -3.77 19.97
N SER A 58 -16.94 -4.46 18.91
CA SER A 58 -16.31 -4.43 17.58
C SER A 58 -16.78 -3.26 16.71
N ILE A 59 -17.91 -2.61 17.06
CA ILE A 59 -18.39 -1.41 16.36
C ILE A 59 -17.63 -0.21 16.91
N VAL A 60 -16.58 0.18 16.17
CA VAL A 60 -15.74 1.34 16.46
C VAL A 60 -16.05 2.42 15.43
N ASP A 61 -16.46 3.60 15.90
CA ASP A 61 -16.68 4.77 15.03
C ASP A 61 -15.36 5.22 14.40
N GLY A 62 -15.42 5.74 13.17
CA GLY A 62 -14.27 6.37 12.53
C GLY A 62 -13.86 7.71 13.17
N PRO A 63 -12.78 8.35 12.68
CA PRO A 63 -11.97 7.92 11.54
C PRO A 63 -10.94 6.85 11.89
N ALA A 64 -10.55 6.07 10.88
CA ALA A 64 -9.31 5.30 10.89
C ALA A 64 -8.14 6.20 10.47
N LYS A 65 -6.96 5.89 10.97
CA LYS A 65 -5.70 6.48 10.52
C LYS A 65 -5.10 5.71 9.35
N ASN A 66 -5.31 4.39 9.32
CA ASN A 66 -4.79 3.53 8.27
C ASN A 66 -5.91 2.66 7.68
N VAL A 67 -5.80 2.31 6.41
CA VAL A 67 -6.64 1.31 5.76
C VAL A 67 -5.76 0.24 5.12
N ILE A 68 -6.07 -1.02 5.41
CA ILE A 68 -5.48 -2.19 4.75
C ILE A 68 -6.62 -2.97 4.07
N LEU A 69 -6.59 -3.04 2.75
CA LEU A 69 -7.51 -3.85 1.94
C LEU A 69 -6.78 -5.11 1.50
N LEU A 70 -7.30 -6.29 1.86
CA LEU A 70 -6.80 -7.58 1.39
C LEU A 70 -7.82 -8.20 0.42
N ILE A 71 -7.38 -8.42 -0.82
CA ILE A 71 -8.18 -8.96 -1.90
C ILE A 71 -7.72 -10.38 -2.23
N GLY A 72 -8.61 -11.36 -2.09
CA GLY A 72 -8.42 -12.65 -2.73
C GLY A 72 -9.12 -12.64 -4.08
N ASP A 73 -8.36 -12.53 -5.18
CA ASP A 73 -8.93 -12.53 -6.53
C ASP A 73 -9.70 -13.85 -6.75
N GLY A 74 -10.97 -13.77 -7.13
CA GLY A 74 -11.86 -14.93 -7.30
C GLY A 74 -12.24 -15.67 -6.01
N MET A 75 -11.90 -15.16 -4.81
CA MET A 75 -12.08 -15.84 -3.52
C MET A 75 -13.51 -15.72 -2.96
N GLY A 76 -14.49 -16.30 -3.65
CA GLY A 76 -15.85 -16.42 -3.15
C GLY A 76 -15.99 -17.33 -1.92
N ASP A 77 -17.20 -17.43 -1.36
CA ASP A 77 -17.46 -18.27 -0.19
C ASP A 77 -17.16 -19.77 -0.44
N SER A 78 -17.28 -20.22 -1.70
CA SER A 78 -16.92 -21.59 -2.10
C SER A 78 -15.43 -21.81 -1.94
N GLU A 79 -14.62 -20.89 -2.46
CA GLU A 79 -13.16 -20.92 -2.43
C GLU A 79 -12.63 -20.89 -0.99
N ILE A 80 -13.18 -20.01 -0.15
CA ILE A 80 -12.86 -19.96 1.29
C ILE A 80 -13.19 -21.31 1.94
N THR A 81 -14.34 -21.90 1.64
CA THR A 81 -14.78 -23.16 2.25
C THR A 81 -13.94 -24.35 1.76
N ILE A 82 -13.59 -24.39 0.48
CA ILE A 82 -12.69 -25.39 -0.10
C ILE A 82 -11.34 -25.33 0.62
N ALA A 83 -10.77 -24.13 0.76
CA ALA A 83 -9.49 -23.95 1.40
C ALA A 83 -9.52 -24.33 2.89
N ARG A 84 -10.55 -23.87 3.63
CA ARG A 84 -10.72 -24.19 5.06
C ARG A 84 -10.90 -25.69 5.28
N ASN A 85 -11.80 -26.32 4.53
CA ASN A 85 -12.06 -27.76 4.64
C ASN A 85 -10.79 -28.57 4.38
N TYR A 86 -9.99 -28.16 3.38
CA TYR A 86 -8.75 -28.85 3.04
C TYR A 86 -7.67 -28.64 4.11
N ALA A 87 -7.37 -27.40 4.47
CA ALA A 87 -6.20 -27.03 5.28
C ALA A 87 -6.44 -27.14 6.79
N GLU A 88 -7.61 -26.72 7.26
CA GLU A 88 -7.96 -26.61 8.69
C GLU A 88 -8.97 -27.69 9.12
N GLY A 89 -9.60 -28.37 8.17
CA GLY A 89 -10.72 -29.28 8.41
C GLY A 89 -12.05 -28.54 8.45
N ALA A 90 -13.15 -29.27 8.27
CA ALA A 90 -14.49 -28.66 8.12
C ALA A 90 -14.94 -27.87 9.35
N ALA A 91 -14.52 -28.29 10.54
CA ALA A 91 -14.77 -27.60 11.80
C ALA A 91 -13.65 -26.62 12.20
N GLY A 92 -12.51 -26.63 11.50
CA GLY A 92 -11.42 -25.70 11.70
C GLY A 92 -11.79 -24.27 11.31
N GLU A 93 -10.85 -23.35 11.47
CA GLU A 93 -11.02 -21.93 11.18
C GLU A 93 -9.72 -21.32 10.68
N PHE A 94 -9.83 -20.38 9.76
CA PHE A 94 -8.69 -19.56 9.35
C PHE A 94 -8.40 -18.48 10.38
N ALA A 95 -7.16 -18.41 10.87
CA ALA A 95 -6.77 -17.46 11.91
C ALA A 95 -6.80 -15.99 11.45
N GLY A 96 -6.75 -15.74 10.14
CA GLY A 96 -6.92 -14.42 9.53
C GLY A 96 -8.33 -14.24 8.95
N ILE A 97 -8.62 -14.91 7.83
CA ILE A 97 -9.82 -14.73 7.00
C ILE A 97 -11.12 -14.85 7.80
N ASP A 98 -11.20 -15.79 8.76
CA ASP A 98 -12.40 -16.01 9.58
C ASP A 98 -12.45 -15.15 10.86
N ALA A 99 -11.36 -14.46 11.22
CA ALA A 99 -11.24 -13.73 12.47
C ALA A 99 -11.84 -12.30 12.46
N LEU A 100 -12.23 -11.78 11.30
CA LEU A 100 -12.85 -10.46 11.18
C LEU A 100 -14.31 -10.49 11.70
N PRO A 101 -14.67 -9.67 12.71
CA PRO A 101 -15.92 -9.84 13.46
C PRO A 101 -17.16 -9.30 12.75
N LEU A 102 -17.00 -8.39 11.78
CA LEU A 102 -18.11 -7.74 11.07
C LEU A 102 -18.15 -8.24 9.64
N THR A 103 -19.23 -8.91 9.26
CA THR A 103 -19.35 -9.54 7.93
C THR A 103 -20.60 -9.09 7.19
N GLY A 104 -20.49 -8.99 5.87
CA GLY A 104 -21.60 -8.82 4.94
C GLY A 104 -21.34 -9.54 3.63
N GLN A 105 -22.14 -9.20 2.64
CA GLN A 105 -21.98 -9.64 1.26
C GLN A 105 -22.11 -8.43 0.35
N TYR A 106 -21.36 -8.39 -0.75
CA TYR A 106 -21.47 -7.30 -1.70
C TYR A 106 -21.70 -7.73 -3.14
N THR A 107 -22.27 -6.83 -3.94
CA THR A 107 -22.55 -7.08 -5.37
C THR A 107 -21.39 -6.70 -6.27
N THR A 108 -21.10 -7.55 -7.25
CA THR A 108 -19.86 -7.49 -8.06
C THR A 108 -20.11 -7.20 -9.53
N TYR A 109 -21.36 -7.01 -9.96
CA TYR A 109 -21.71 -6.79 -11.38
C TYR A 109 -20.92 -5.62 -11.99
N ALA A 110 -20.58 -5.74 -13.28
CA ALA A 110 -19.95 -4.69 -14.08
C ALA A 110 -21.00 -3.96 -14.94
N LEU A 111 -20.58 -3.12 -15.88
CA LEU A 111 -21.46 -2.48 -16.86
C LEU A 111 -21.15 -2.93 -18.29
N THR A 112 -22.13 -2.80 -19.18
CA THR A 112 -21.93 -2.80 -20.63
C THR A 112 -21.55 -1.39 -21.11
N ASP A 113 -21.13 -1.25 -22.36
CA ASP A 113 -20.86 0.06 -22.98
C ASP A 113 -22.06 1.02 -22.99
N THR A 114 -23.27 0.50 -22.80
CA THR A 114 -24.49 1.32 -22.69
C THR A 114 -24.84 1.69 -21.24
N GLY A 115 -24.00 1.30 -20.27
CA GLY A 115 -24.24 1.49 -18.84
C GLY A 115 -25.28 0.54 -18.24
N ALA A 116 -25.64 -0.55 -18.92
CA ALA A 116 -26.53 -1.57 -18.36
C ALA A 116 -25.73 -2.58 -17.52
N PRO A 117 -26.31 -3.24 -16.50
CA PRO A 117 -25.60 -4.26 -15.73
C PRO A 117 -25.08 -5.41 -16.60
N ASN A 118 -23.82 -5.77 -16.40
CA ASN A 118 -23.20 -7.02 -16.84
C ASN A 118 -23.00 -7.92 -15.61
N TYR A 119 -23.70 -9.05 -15.57
CA TYR A 119 -23.68 -9.97 -14.43
C TYR A 119 -22.47 -10.91 -14.38
N ALA A 120 -21.61 -10.90 -15.39
CA ALA A 120 -20.36 -11.66 -15.42
C ALA A 120 -19.17 -10.68 -15.35
N PRO A 121 -18.82 -10.22 -14.13
CA PRO A 121 -17.72 -9.29 -13.96
C PRO A 121 -16.34 -9.95 -14.16
N GLU A 122 -15.31 -9.12 -14.26
CA GLU A 122 -13.91 -9.54 -14.23
C GLU A 122 -13.08 -8.54 -13.41
N SER A 123 -11.81 -8.87 -13.14
CA SER A 123 -10.97 -8.15 -12.18
C SER A 123 -10.77 -6.66 -12.48
N ALA A 124 -10.73 -6.19 -13.74
CA ALA A 124 -10.51 -4.75 -14.03
C ALA A 124 -11.71 -3.87 -13.65
N SER A 125 -12.90 -4.26 -14.08
CA SER A 125 -14.14 -3.53 -13.79
C SER A 125 -14.51 -3.56 -12.31
N THR A 126 -14.22 -4.66 -11.63
CA THR A 126 -14.44 -4.82 -10.20
C THR A 126 -13.41 -4.05 -9.39
N ALA A 127 -12.12 -4.14 -9.74
CA ALA A 127 -11.06 -3.34 -9.12
C ALA A 127 -11.27 -1.84 -9.27
N SER A 128 -11.72 -1.40 -10.45
CA SER A 128 -12.14 -0.01 -10.67
C SER A 128 -13.26 0.42 -9.73
N ALA A 129 -14.20 -0.48 -9.41
CA ALA A 129 -15.35 -0.17 -8.58
C ALA A 129 -14.94 0.20 -7.14
N TRP A 130 -14.09 -0.59 -6.47
CA TRP A 130 -13.63 -0.24 -5.12
C TRP A 130 -12.50 0.79 -5.12
N SER A 131 -11.75 0.91 -6.21
CA SER A 131 -10.66 1.89 -6.32
C SER A 131 -11.20 3.30 -6.56
N THR A 132 -12.32 3.47 -7.27
CA THR A 132 -12.82 4.79 -7.69
C THR A 132 -14.25 5.11 -7.22
N GLY A 133 -14.97 4.11 -6.69
CA GLY A 133 -16.40 4.24 -6.39
C GLY A 133 -17.28 4.27 -7.63
N THR A 134 -16.73 3.98 -8.82
CA THR A 134 -17.44 4.04 -10.11
C THR A 134 -17.39 2.69 -10.81
N LYS A 135 -18.57 2.13 -11.12
CA LYS A 135 -18.67 0.91 -11.95
C LYS A 135 -18.28 1.20 -13.39
N THR A 136 -17.66 0.23 -14.05
CA THR A 136 -17.23 0.36 -15.45
C THR A 136 -17.39 -0.95 -16.23
N VAL A 137 -16.95 -0.93 -17.48
CA VAL A 137 -17.01 -2.05 -18.42
C VAL A 137 -15.86 -3.02 -18.20
N ASN A 138 -16.12 -4.32 -18.35
CA ASN A 138 -15.10 -5.35 -18.26
C ASN A 138 -13.85 -4.99 -19.09
N GLY A 139 -12.68 -5.14 -18.48
CA GLY A 139 -11.38 -4.84 -19.07
C GLY A 139 -10.91 -3.40 -18.90
N ARG A 140 -11.72 -2.48 -18.36
CA ARG A 140 -11.31 -1.09 -18.12
C ARG A 140 -10.79 -0.89 -16.70
N LEU A 141 -9.72 -0.12 -16.56
CA LEU A 141 -9.12 0.26 -15.29
C LEU A 141 -9.35 1.74 -15.03
N SER A 142 -10.05 2.04 -13.94
CA SER A 142 -10.25 3.37 -13.34
C SER A 142 -10.65 4.46 -14.33
N VAL A 143 -11.46 4.07 -15.31
CA VAL A 143 -12.18 4.95 -16.23
C VAL A 143 -13.65 4.57 -16.23
N ASP A 144 -14.54 5.54 -16.47
CA ASP A 144 -15.97 5.28 -16.55
C ASP A 144 -16.39 4.63 -17.90
N VAL A 145 -17.70 4.48 -18.11
CA VAL A 145 -18.27 3.92 -19.35
C VAL A 145 -17.95 4.77 -20.59
N ALA A 146 -17.62 6.05 -20.42
CA ALA A 146 -17.17 6.96 -21.49
C ALA A 146 -15.64 7.02 -21.64
N ASN A 147 -14.89 6.17 -20.91
CA ASN A 147 -13.43 6.20 -20.80
C ASN A 147 -12.87 7.48 -20.15
N ALA A 148 -13.68 8.21 -19.36
CA ALA A 148 -13.18 9.34 -18.59
C ALA A 148 -12.46 8.83 -17.32
N PRO A 149 -11.19 9.25 -17.08
CA PRO A 149 -10.45 8.90 -15.86
C PRO A 149 -11.21 9.23 -14.58
N GLN A 150 -11.19 8.30 -13.62
CA GLN A 150 -11.75 8.46 -12.28
C GLN A 150 -10.62 8.33 -11.25
N ALA A 151 -10.47 9.34 -10.38
CA ALA A 151 -9.42 9.34 -9.36
C ALA A 151 -9.51 8.11 -8.46
N THR A 152 -8.37 7.46 -8.23
CA THR A 152 -8.31 6.24 -7.42
C THR A 152 -8.17 6.56 -5.93
N LEU A 153 -8.49 5.60 -5.07
CA LEU A 153 -8.33 5.72 -3.63
C LEU A 153 -6.86 5.93 -3.25
N LEU A 154 -5.93 5.26 -3.95
CA LEU A 154 -4.50 5.45 -3.77
C LEU A 154 -4.07 6.88 -4.12
N GLU A 155 -4.50 7.40 -5.28
CA GLU A 155 -4.23 8.77 -5.70
C GLU A 155 -4.79 9.80 -4.71
N ILE A 156 -6.03 9.60 -4.26
CA ILE A 156 -6.67 10.48 -3.29
C ILE A 156 -5.92 10.42 -1.95
N ALA A 157 -5.53 9.24 -1.47
CA ALA A 157 -4.76 9.10 -0.24
C ALA A 157 -3.41 9.84 -0.34
N ARG A 158 -2.68 9.65 -1.46
CA ARG A 158 -1.43 10.38 -1.75
C ARG A 158 -1.65 11.90 -1.75
N ALA A 159 -2.72 12.38 -2.40
CA ALA A 159 -3.03 13.81 -2.46
C ALA A 159 -3.32 14.43 -1.08
N ASN A 160 -3.78 13.62 -0.13
CA ASN A 160 -4.04 14.02 1.24
C ASN A 160 -2.79 13.89 2.14
N GLY A 161 -1.62 13.58 1.57
CA GLY A 161 -0.35 13.47 2.30
C GLY A 161 -0.16 12.14 3.03
N MET A 162 -1.00 11.14 2.77
CA MET A 162 -0.83 9.81 3.34
C MET A 162 0.21 9.01 2.56
N LYS A 163 0.86 8.06 3.24
CA LYS A 163 1.66 7.05 2.54
C LYS A 163 0.76 6.04 1.82
N THR A 164 1.28 5.46 0.74
CA THR A 164 0.53 4.57 -0.15
C THR A 164 1.31 3.31 -0.51
N GLY A 165 0.64 2.17 -0.45
CA GLY A 165 1.21 0.86 -0.77
C GLY A 165 0.32 0.01 -1.67
N ASN A 166 0.94 -0.76 -2.55
CA ASN A 166 0.26 -1.72 -3.43
C ASN A 166 1.11 -3.00 -3.55
N VAL A 167 0.58 -4.12 -3.04
CA VAL A 167 1.27 -5.40 -2.94
C VAL A 167 0.43 -6.48 -3.63
N SER A 168 1.05 -7.30 -4.46
CA SER A 168 0.36 -8.42 -5.12
C SER A 168 1.31 -9.58 -5.41
N THR A 169 0.75 -10.80 -5.50
CA THR A 169 1.45 -11.97 -6.05
C THR A 169 1.36 -12.06 -7.59
N SER A 170 0.63 -11.15 -8.26
CA SER A 170 0.61 -11.05 -9.72
C SER A 170 1.71 -10.15 -10.27
N GLU A 171 1.76 -10.06 -11.60
CA GLU A 171 2.29 -8.90 -12.30
C GLU A 171 1.63 -7.63 -11.76
N ILE A 172 2.41 -6.62 -11.38
CA ILE A 172 1.85 -5.39 -10.80
C ILE A 172 1.01 -4.56 -11.80
N GLN A 173 1.12 -4.90 -13.09
CA GLN A 173 0.29 -4.34 -14.16
C GLN A 173 -1.07 -5.02 -14.29
N ASP A 174 -1.27 -6.18 -13.65
CA ASP A 174 -2.55 -6.87 -13.69
C ASP A 174 -3.64 -6.01 -13.05
N ALA A 175 -4.90 -6.34 -13.34
CA ALA A 175 -6.02 -5.44 -13.10
C ALA A 175 -6.17 -4.95 -11.66
N THR A 176 -6.05 -5.83 -10.68
CA THR A 176 -6.27 -5.51 -9.27
C THR A 176 -5.28 -4.47 -8.74
N PRO A 177 -3.94 -4.63 -8.90
CA PRO A 177 -2.99 -3.57 -8.57
C PRO A 177 -3.05 -2.41 -9.57
N GLY A 178 -3.24 -2.68 -10.86
CA GLY A 178 -3.27 -1.69 -11.93
C GLY A 178 -4.40 -0.66 -11.77
N ALA A 179 -5.56 -1.07 -11.27
CA ALA A 179 -6.70 -0.17 -11.03
C ALA A 179 -6.39 0.94 -10.01
N GLN A 180 -5.44 0.74 -9.10
CA GLN A 180 -5.06 1.79 -8.14
C GLN A 180 -4.17 2.86 -8.77
N VAL A 181 -3.55 2.60 -9.93
CA VAL A 181 -2.43 3.41 -10.45
C VAL A 181 -2.54 3.76 -11.94
N ALA A 182 -3.57 3.29 -12.64
CA ALA A 182 -3.72 3.53 -14.07
C ALA A 182 -5.18 3.76 -14.49
N HIS A 183 -5.36 4.69 -15.42
CA HIS A 183 -6.61 4.96 -16.12
C HIS A 183 -6.45 4.51 -17.58
N ILE A 184 -7.05 3.38 -17.93
CA ILE A 184 -6.86 2.79 -19.26
C ILE A 184 -8.05 1.97 -19.73
N SER A 185 -8.35 2.05 -21.02
CA SER A 185 -9.51 1.39 -21.64
C SER A 185 -9.36 -0.12 -21.82
N ALA A 186 -8.15 -0.67 -21.67
CA ALA A 186 -7.91 -2.12 -21.69
C ALA A 186 -6.81 -2.54 -20.71
N ARG A 187 -7.12 -3.49 -19.82
CA ARG A 187 -6.21 -4.04 -18.80
C ARG A 187 -4.95 -4.65 -19.39
N GLY A 188 -4.98 -5.11 -20.64
CA GLY A 188 -3.82 -5.71 -21.32
C GLY A 188 -2.77 -4.70 -21.84
N CYS A 189 -2.85 -3.42 -21.49
CA CYS A 189 -1.92 -2.37 -21.89
C CYS A 189 -0.81 -2.16 -20.83
N TYR A 190 -0.07 -3.24 -20.55
CA TYR A 190 0.90 -3.31 -19.46
C TYR A 190 2.10 -2.38 -19.66
N GLY A 191 2.70 -2.39 -20.86
CA GLY A 191 3.84 -1.56 -21.23
C GLY A 191 3.62 -0.75 -22.52
N PRO A 192 4.61 0.06 -22.92
CA PRO A 192 4.54 0.89 -24.13
C PRO A 192 4.21 0.11 -25.41
N ASN A 193 4.62 -1.15 -25.51
CA ASN A 193 4.39 -1.96 -26.70
C ASN A 193 2.93 -2.34 -26.88
N GLU A 194 2.31 -2.87 -25.83
CA GLU A 194 0.90 -3.29 -25.84
C GLU A 194 -0.01 -2.06 -25.95
N THR A 195 0.36 -0.97 -25.29
CA THR A 195 -0.42 0.28 -25.27
C THR A 195 -0.54 0.90 -26.65
N SER A 196 0.55 1.03 -27.43
CA SER A 196 0.46 1.52 -28.82
C SER A 196 -0.44 0.65 -29.71
N GLN A 197 -0.55 -0.64 -29.42
CA GLN A 197 -1.31 -1.59 -30.24
C GLN A 197 -2.79 -1.65 -29.85
N ARG A 198 -3.10 -1.51 -28.56
CA ARG A 198 -4.43 -1.81 -27.99
C ARG A 198 -5.13 -0.60 -27.40
N CYS A 199 -4.38 0.40 -26.93
CA CYS A 199 -4.85 1.59 -26.23
C CYS A 199 -4.24 2.85 -26.88
N ALA A 200 -4.45 3.02 -28.19
CA ALA A 200 -3.73 4.03 -28.96
C ALA A 200 -4.00 5.47 -28.50
N SER A 201 -5.21 5.78 -28.02
CA SER A 201 -5.54 7.10 -27.47
C SER A 201 -4.81 7.40 -26.15
N GLU A 202 -4.49 6.36 -25.40
CA GLU A 202 -3.82 6.43 -24.10
C GLU A 202 -2.30 6.30 -24.24
N ALA A 203 -1.79 5.86 -25.39
CA ALA A 203 -0.36 5.75 -25.64
C ALA A 203 0.35 7.11 -25.52
N LEU A 204 1.51 7.13 -24.85
CA LEU A 204 2.23 8.35 -24.52
C LEU A 204 2.67 9.11 -25.78
N GLU A 205 3.10 8.40 -26.83
CA GLU A 205 3.48 8.99 -28.11
C GLU A 205 2.33 9.64 -28.89
N ASN A 206 1.09 9.35 -28.50
CA ASN A 206 -0.12 9.97 -29.05
C ASN A 206 -0.69 11.05 -28.13
N GLY A 207 0.02 11.42 -27.05
CA GLY A 207 -0.40 12.42 -26.07
C GLY A 207 -1.35 11.90 -25.00
N GLY A 208 -1.48 10.57 -24.86
CA GLY A 208 -2.21 9.95 -23.76
C GLY A 208 -1.37 9.83 -22.48
N LEU A 209 -1.95 9.23 -21.43
CA LEU A 209 -1.30 9.10 -20.11
C LEU A 209 -0.18 8.04 -20.05
N GLY A 210 -0.06 7.19 -21.07
CA GLY A 210 0.89 6.08 -21.15
C GLY A 210 0.30 4.74 -20.74
N SER A 211 1.15 3.72 -20.79
CA SER A 211 0.87 2.36 -20.33
C SER A 211 0.63 2.27 -18.82
N ILE A 212 0.12 1.14 -18.35
CA ILE A 212 -0.07 0.89 -16.90
C ILE A 212 1.25 1.07 -16.14
N SER A 213 2.36 0.55 -16.67
CA SER A 213 3.69 0.68 -16.03
C SER A 213 4.19 2.13 -16.00
N GLU A 214 3.98 2.92 -17.07
CA GLU A 214 4.33 4.34 -17.11
C GLU A 214 3.49 5.17 -16.13
N GLN A 215 2.17 4.92 -16.11
CA GLN A 215 1.25 5.59 -15.18
C GLN A 215 1.58 5.24 -13.73
N MET A 216 1.94 3.98 -13.42
CA MET A 216 2.37 3.60 -12.07
C MET A 216 3.61 4.36 -11.60
N LEU A 217 4.61 4.55 -12.47
CA LEU A 217 5.78 5.36 -12.14
C LEU A 217 5.41 6.83 -11.90
N ASN A 218 4.36 7.34 -12.54
CA ASN A 218 3.85 8.71 -12.35
C ASN A 218 3.05 8.86 -11.05
N VAL A 219 2.16 7.91 -10.75
CA VAL A 219 1.40 7.86 -9.48
C VAL A 219 2.34 7.62 -8.29
N ARG A 220 3.48 6.98 -8.51
CA ARG A 220 4.60 6.91 -7.56
C ARG A 220 4.17 6.52 -6.12
N PRO A 221 3.55 5.34 -5.91
CA PRO A 221 3.30 4.86 -4.56
C PRO A 221 4.61 4.72 -3.77
N ASP A 222 4.56 4.91 -2.46
CA ASP A 222 5.75 4.77 -1.61
C ASP A 222 6.28 3.33 -1.62
N VAL A 223 5.36 2.34 -1.64
CA VAL A 223 5.70 0.91 -1.70
C VAL A 223 4.91 0.20 -2.78
N THR A 224 5.62 -0.41 -3.73
CA THR A 224 5.03 -1.27 -4.77
C THR A 224 5.79 -2.60 -4.80
N LEU A 225 5.12 -3.73 -4.52
CA LEU A 225 5.75 -5.05 -4.45
C LEU A 225 4.95 -6.10 -5.23
N GLY A 226 5.59 -6.81 -6.15
CA GLY A 226 4.95 -7.90 -6.88
C GLY A 226 5.83 -8.50 -7.98
N GLY A 227 5.22 -9.11 -8.99
CA GLY A 227 5.88 -9.60 -10.21
C GLY A 227 5.80 -8.60 -11.36
N GLY A 228 6.06 -9.05 -12.58
CA GLY A 228 5.86 -8.24 -13.79
C GLY A 228 7.05 -7.41 -14.25
N SER A 229 8.29 -7.85 -13.97
CA SER A 229 9.50 -7.14 -14.41
C SER A 229 9.63 -7.05 -15.93
N ALA A 230 9.02 -7.96 -16.70
CA ALA A 230 9.11 -7.99 -18.16
C ALA A 230 8.60 -6.70 -18.82
N SER A 231 7.53 -6.10 -18.29
CA SER A 231 7.00 -4.83 -18.81
C SER A 231 7.96 -3.66 -18.57
N PHE A 232 8.80 -3.74 -17.54
CA PHE A 232 9.77 -2.70 -17.19
C PHE A 232 11.05 -2.72 -18.04
N GLU A 233 11.31 -3.83 -18.74
CA GLU A 233 12.37 -3.91 -19.75
C GLU A 233 12.02 -3.17 -21.05
N GLN A 234 10.73 -2.88 -21.26
CA GLN A 234 10.30 -2.11 -22.43
C GLN A 234 10.78 -0.66 -22.35
N THR A 235 10.95 -0.04 -23.51
CA THR A 235 11.40 1.35 -23.63
C THR A 235 10.23 2.31 -23.79
N ALA A 236 10.26 3.44 -23.06
CA ALA A 236 9.32 4.54 -23.28
C ALA A 236 9.43 5.06 -24.73
N LYS A 237 8.28 5.36 -25.35
CA LYS A 237 8.18 5.76 -26.76
C LYS A 237 8.10 7.26 -26.98
N ALA A 238 7.92 8.02 -25.91
CA ALA A 238 7.85 9.48 -25.90
C ALA A 238 8.15 10.00 -24.49
N GLY A 239 8.06 11.33 -24.31
CA GLY A 239 8.28 11.99 -23.04
C GLY A 239 9.76 12.09 -22.66
N PRO A 240 10.07 12.54 -21.42
CA PRO A 240 11.44 12.85 -20.98
C PRO A 240 12.41 11.66 -20.99
N TRP A 241 11.87 10.43 -21.02
CA TRP A 241 12.64 9.18 -20.99
C TRP A 241 12.51 8.37 -22.28
N GLU A 242 12.13 9.01 -23.40
CA GLU A 242 12.07 8.34 -24.71
C GLU A 242 13.37 7.57 -25.01
N GLY A 243 13.21 6.30 -25.40
CA GLY A 243 14.33 5.40 -25.72
C GLY A 243 15.04 4.80 -24.50
N LYS A 244 14.60 5.11 -23.27
CA LYS A 244 15.06 4.47 -22.02
C LYS A 244 14.10 3.37 -21.60
N THR A 245 14.62 2.32 -20.98
CA THR A 245 13.76 1.32 -20.34
C THR A 245 12.98 1.93 -19.19
N LEU A 246 11.84 1.36 -18.82
CA LEU A 246 11.10 1.85 -17.66
C LEU A 246 11.87 1.61 -16.35
N PHE A 247 12.78 0.63 -16.30
CA PHE A 247 13.74 0.51 -15.20
C PHE A 247 14.73 1.69 -15.14
N GLU A 248 15.33 2.08 -16.27
CA GLU A 248 16.19 3.28 -16.34
C GLU A 248 15.41 4.54 -15.97
N GLN A 249 14.14 4.64 -16.38
CA GLN A 249 13.24 5.72 -15.99
C GLN A 249 13.01 5.72 -14.47
N ALA A 250 12.67 4.58 -13.87
CA ALA A 250 12.42 4.46 -12.44
C ALA A 250 13.68 4.84 -11.63
N GLU A 251 14.85 4.32 -12.00
CA GLU A 251 16.13 4.67 -11.36
C GLU A 251 16.42 6.17 -11.48
N ALA A 252 16.26 6.75 -12.67
CA ALA A 252 16.45 8.19 -12.90
C ALA A 252 15.47 9.07 -12.10
N ARG A 253 14.33 8.50 -11.67
CA ARG A 253 13.32 9.13 -10.83
C ARG A 253 13.48 8.79 -9.35
N GLY A 254 14.56 8.15 -8.93
CA GLY A 254 14.86 7.90 -7.52
C GLY A 254 14.17 6.68 -6.91
N PHE A 255 13.58 5.78 -7.71
CA PHE A 255 13.04 4.53 -7.18
C PHE A 255 14.16 3.62 -6.66
N GLN A 256 13.91 3.00 -5.51
CA GLN A 256 14.68 1.87 -5.00
C GLN A 256 14.19 0.60 -5.70
N LEU A 257 15.00 0.07 -6.62
CA LEU A 257 14.67 -1.14 -7.37
C LEU A 257 15.20 -2.38 -6.64
N VAL A 258 14.31 -3.31 -6.27
CA VAL A 258 14.68 -4.57 -5.62
C VAL A 258 14.10 -5.76 -6.39
N GLY A 259 14.82 -6.89 -6.39
CA GLY A 259 14.44 -8.08 -7.17
C GLY A 259 14.58 -9.40 -6.42
N ASP A 260 14.99 -9.35 -5.15
CA ASP A 260 15.13 -10.53 -4.29
C ASP A 260 14.89 -10.16 -2.81
N ALA A 261 14.80 -11.18 -1.96
CA ALA A 261 14.54 -10.99 -0.54
C ALA A 261 15.62 -10.20 0.18
N ALA A 262 16.90 -10.40 -0.18
CA ALA A 262 18.01 -9.73 0.50
C ALA A 262 18.03 -8.22 0.22
N SER A 263 17.77 -7.84 -1.04
CA SER A 263 17.63 -6.44 -1.44
C SER A 263 16.39 -5.79 -0.84
N LEU A 264 15.27 -6.52 -0.73
CA LEU A 264 14.06 -6.03 -0.04
C LEU A 264 14.31 -5.80 1.46
N ASP A 265 14.97 -6.74 2.15
CA ASP A 265 15.24 -6.64 3.59
C ASP A 265 16.11 -5.41 3.92
N ALA A 266 17.05 -5.07 3.03
CA ALA A 266 17.94 -3.91 3.17
C ALA A 266 17.23 -2.54 3.09
N VAL A 267 16.01 -2.47 2.56
CA VAL A 267 15.25 -1.21 2.48
C VAL A 267 14.73 -0.82 3.86
N THR A 268 15.07 0.38 4.32
CA THR A 268 14.69 0.86 5.68
C THR A 268 13.76 2.07 5.66
N VAL A 269 13.63 2.74 4.51
CA VAL A 269 12.76 3.89 4.31
C VAL A 269 12.16 3.76 2.92
N ALA A 270 10.87 4.07 2.80
CA ALA A 270 10.18 4.27 1.53
C ALA A 270 9.23 5.47 1.69
N ASP A 271 9.38 6.43 0.80
CA ASP A 271 8.68 7.71 0.79
C ASP A 271 8.68 8.30 -0.64
N ALA A 272 8.11 9.49 -0.83
CA ALA A 272 8.06 10.16 -2.13
C ALA A 272 9.45 10.45 -2.74
N ASP A 273 10.50 10.63 -1.94
CA ASP A 273 11.86 10.91 -2.45
C ASP A 273 12.55 9.62 -2.90
N GLN A 274 12.32 8.51 -2.21
CA GLN A 274 12.90 7.19 -2.47
C GLN A 274 11.84 6.07 -2.46
N PRO A 275 10.88 6.07 -3.41
CA PRO A 275 9.82 5.06 -3.44
C PRO A 275 10.40 3.67 -3.75
N LEU A 276 9.81 2.63 -3.17
CA LEU A 276 10.23 1.26 -3.37
C LEU A 276 9.45 0.61 -4.52
N LEU A 277 10.17 0.04 -5.48
CA LEU A 277 9.62 -0.83 -6.53
C LEU A 277 10.32 -2.19 -6.48
N GLY A 278 9.64 -3.18 -5.90
CA GLY A 278 10.10 -4.57 -5.83
C GLY A 278 9.42 -5.45 -6.86
N LEU A 279 10.18 -5.95 -7.83
CA LEU A 279 9.69 -6.83 -8.89
C LEU A 279 10.47 -8.14 -8.88
N PHE A 280 9.86 -9.22 -8.39
CA PHE A 280 10.57 -10.45 -8.04
C PHE A 280 10.52 -11.55 -9.12
N THR A 281 9.66 -11.39 -10.13
CA THR A 281 9.49 -12.32 -11.25
C THR A 281 9.17 -11.58 -12.55
N GLU A 282 9.48 -12.19 -13.70
CA GLU A 282 9.12 -11.64 -15.02
C GLU A 282 7.61 -11.48 -15.20
N GLY A 283 6.84 -12.48 -14.75
CA GLY A 283 5.39 -12.51 -14.75
C GLY A 283 4.83 -12.61 -13.32
N ASN A 284 3.75 -13.37 -13.14
CA ASN A 284 3.18 -13.68 -11.81
C ASN A 284 4.14 -14.52 -10.95
N PHE A 285 3.90 -14.52 -9.63
CA PHE A 285 4.64 -15.39 -8.73
C PHE A 285 4.30 -16.87 -8.99
N PRO A 286 5.27 -17.78 -8.82
CA PRO A 286 4.98 -19.20 -8.71
C PRO A 286 4.14 -19.47 -7.46
N VAL A 287 3.05 -20.23 -7.64
CA VAL A 287 2.09 -20.57 -6.58
C VAL A 287 2.72 -21.36 -5.44
N ARG A 288 2.11 -21.30 -4.26
CA ARG A 288 2.52 -21.97 -3.03
C ARG A 288 2.49 -23.48 -3.14
N TRP A 289 1.36 -24.04 -3.58
CA TRP A 289 1.15 -25.49 -3.64
C TRP A 289 0.90 -25.98 -5.07
N GLN A 290 1.27 -27.24 -5.30
CA GLN A 290 0.99 -27.97 -6.51
C GLN A 290 0.22 -29.26 -6.21
N GLY A 291 -0.46 -29.78 -7.22
CA GLY A 291 -1.24 -31.01 -7.15
C GLY A 291 -1.58 -31.54 -8.54
N PRO A 292 -2.36 -32.62 -8.62
CA PRO A 292 -2.76 -33.18 -9.91
C PRO A 292 -3.67 -32.21 -10.66
N ALA A 293 -3.60 -32.28 -11.99
CA ALA A 293 -4.61 -31.65 -12.83
C ALA A 293 -5.99 -32.26 -12.54
N ALA A 294 -7.04 -31.46 -12.67
CA ALA A 294 -8.40 -31.98 -12.59
C ALA A 294 -8.65 -33.05 -13.66
N THR A 295 -9.38 -34.08 -13.27
CA THR A 295 -9.77 -35.20 -14.14
C THR A 295 -11.05 -34.85 -14.88
N ASP A 296 -11.01 -34.94 -16.22
CA ASP A 296 -12.20 -34.77 -17.05
C ASP A 296 -13.04 -36.06 -17.06
N LEU A 297 -14.27 -35.95 -16.56
CA LEU A 297 -15.26 -37.03 -16.50
C LEU A 297 -16.45 -36.80 -17.44
N THR A 298 -16.35 -35.86 -18.38
CA THR A 298 -17.42 -35.54 -19.35
C THR A 298 -17.86 -36.76 -20.16
N SER A 299 -16.91 -37.60 -20.58
CA SER A 299 -17.18 -38.83 -21.34
C SER A 299 -17.43 -40.06 -20.45
N GLY A 300 -17.65 -39.86 -19.15
CA GLY A 300 -17.65 -40.92 -18.14
C GLY A 300 -16.24 -41.33 -17.72
N GLY A 301 -16.14 -42.17 -16.69
CA GLY A 301 -14.86 -42.59 -16.10
C GLY A 301 -14.97 -42.74 -14.59
N SER A 302 -13.82 -42.89 -13.93
CA SER A 302 -13.71 -42.91 -12.47
C SER A 302 -12.73 -41.85 -12.02
N LEU A 303 -13.08 -41.14 -10.94
CA LEU A 303 -12.17 -40.20 -10.30
C LEU A 303 -11.00 -40.98 -9.64
N PRO A 304 -9.74 -40.52 -9.75
CA PRO A 304 -8.61 -41.12 -9.05
C PRO A 304 -8.78 -41.10 -7.53
N ALA A 305 -7.94 -41.84 -6.81
CA ALA A 305 -7.87 -41.77 -5.35
C ALA A 305 -7.55 -40.35 -4.88
N ALA A 306 -8.05 -39.98 -3.70
CA ALA A 306 -7.78 -38.68 -3.10
C ALA A 306 -6.28 -38.48 -2.86
N VAL A 307 -5.80 -37.26 -3.09
CA VAL A 307 -4.40 -36.89 -2.88
C VAL A 307 -4.26 -35.67 -1.97
N ALA A 308 -3.12 -35.58 -1.29
CA ALA A 308 -2.70 -34.36 -0.62
C ALA A 308 -1.92 -33.47 -1.60
N CYS A 309 -2.17 -32.17 -1.55
CA CYS A 309 -1.35 -31.13 -2.15
C CYS A 309 0.06 -31.12 -1.54
N THR A 310 1.01 -30.62 -2.30
CA THR A 310 2.43 -30.54 -1.89
C THR A 310 2.99 -29.16 -2.14
N GLU A 311 4.00 -28.76 -1.38
CA GLU A 311 4.77 -27.53 -1.65
C GLU A 311 5.28 -27.51 -3.10
N ASN A 312 5.14 -26.35 -3.75
CA ASN A 312 5.69 -26.13 -5.07
C ASN A 312 7.21 -25.87 -4.95
N PRO A 313 8.07 -26.70 -5.56
CA PRO A 313 9.52 -26.49 -5.52
C PRO A 313 9.98 -25.21 -6.21
N ASP A 314 9.15 -24.66 -7.11
CA ASP A 314 9.44 -23.42 -7.84
C ASP A 314 8.98 -22.16 -7.07
N ARG A 315 8.30 -22.32 -5.91
CA ARG A 315 7.87 -21.20 -5.08
C ARG A 315 9.07 -20.32 -4.72
N LEU A 316 8.84 -19.00 -4.70
CA LEU A 316 9.83 -18.06 -4.17
C LEU A 316 10.17 -18.38 -2.71
N ALA A 317 11.30 -17.85 -2.25
CA ALA A 317 11.70 -17.98 -0.86
C ALA A 317 10.61 -17.41 0.09
N SER A 318 10.50 -17.98 1.29
CA SER A 318 9.39 -17.67 2.23
C SER A 318 9.38 -16.22 2.73
N ASP A 319 10.53 -15.55 2.66
CA ASP A 319 10.69 -14.11 2.92
C ASP A 319 10.10 -13.22 1.81
N LEU A 320 9.63 -13.82 0.71
CA LEU A 320 8.82 -13.19 -0.34
C LEU A 320 7.38 -13.76 -0.40
N SER A 321 6.92 -14.45 0.66
CA SER A 321 5.50 -14.80 0.78
C SER A 321 4.62 -13.55 0.89
N LEU A 322 3.33 -13.65 0.57
CA LEU A 322 2.44 -12.50 0.66
C LEU A 322 2.38 -11.91 2.08
N GLY A 323 2.45 -12.77 3.12
CA GLY A 323 2.57 -12.34 4.51
C GLY A 323 3.84 -11.53 4.78
N SER A 324 5.00 -11.98 4.30
CA SER A 324 6.28 -11.27 4.47
C SER A 324 6.30 -9.93 3.72
N LEU A 325 5.74 -9.88 2.51
CA LEU A 325 5.61 -8.64 1.74
C LEU A 325 4.66 -7.66 2.44
N THR A 326 3.56 -8.16 3.03
CA THR A 326 2.61 -7.36 3.80
C THR A 326 3.27 -6.77 5.04
N GLU A 327 4.03 -7.57 5.80
CA GLU A 327 4.78 -7.12 6.97
C GLU A 327 5.78 -6.03 6.59
N LYS A 328 6.54 -6.24 5.52
CA LYS A 328 7.52 -5.26 5.03
C LYS A 328 6.83 -3.96 4.61
N ALA A 329 5.75 -4.02 3.84
CA ALA A 329 5.00 -2.85 3.41
C ALA A 329 4.47 -2.06 4.62
N ILE A 330 3.81 -2.73 5.58
CA ILE A 330 3.33 -2.08 6.81
C ILE A 330 4.49 -1.40 7.56
N SER A 331 5.64 -2.07 7.70
CA SER A 331 6.80 -1.51 8.42
C SER A 331 7.35 -0.23 7.79
N LEU A 332 7.26 -0.08 6.46
CA LEU A 332 7.73 1.10 5.72
C LEU A 332 6.68 2.22 5.68
N LEU A 333 5.40 1.86 5.71
CA LEU A 333 4.26 2.77 5.60
C LEU A 333 3.77 3.31 6.95
N ASP A 334 3.96 2.58 8.05
CA ASP A 334 3.51 3.03 9.38
C ASP A 334 4.20 4.35 9.79
N GLY A 335 3.41 5.27 10.35
CA GLY A 335 3.86 6.64 10.60
C GLY A 335 2.80 7.57 11.16
N GLU A 336 3.15 8.87 11.23
CA GLU A 336 2.27 9.90 11.80
C GLU A 336 1.14 10.33 10.85
N ASP A 337 1.36 10.29 9.55
CA ASP A 337 0.40 10.75 8.53
C ASP A 337 -0.64 9.68 8.14
N GLY A 338 -0.42 8.44 8.58
CA GLY A 338 -1.25 7.29 8.23
C GLY A 338 -0.96 6.76 6.81
N PHE A 339 -1.62 5.65 6.46
CA PHE A 339 -1.44 5.06 5.13
C PHE A 339 -2.67 4.34 4.56
N PHE A 340 -2.67 4.19 3.24
CA PHE A 340 -3.51 3.26 2.49
C PHE A 340 -2.66 2.14 1.90
N LEU A 341 -3.06 0.87 2.13
CA LEU A 341 -2.39 -0.30 1.59
C LEU A 341 -3.39 -1.27 0.96
N GLN A 342 -3.15 -1.66 -0.29
CA GLN A 342 -3.80 -2.81 -0.92
C GLN A 342 -2.85 -4.00 -0.97
N VAL A 343 -3.34 -5.19 -0.63
CA VAL A 343 -2.64 -6.48 -0.68
C VAL A 343 -3.50 -7.47 -1.46
N GLU A 344 -2.93 -8.18 -2.42
CA GLU A 344 -3.66 -9.14 -3.25
C GLU A 344 -3.03 -10.53 -3.24
N GLY A 345 -3.85 -11.54 -2.93
CA GLY A 345 -3.61 -12.94 -3.26
C GLY A 345 -4.18 -13.27 -4.63
N ALA A 346 -3.41 -13.03 -5.69
CA ALA A 346 -3.93 -12.97 -7.06
C ALA A 346 -4.15 -14.35 -7.71
N SER A 347 -3.34 -15.34 -7.34
CA SER A 347 -3.37 -16.65 -8.01
C SER A 347 -4.45 -17.59 -7.46
N ILE A 348 -5.31 -17.14 -6.54
CA ILE A 348 -6.53 -17.89 -6.18
C ILE A 348 -7.40 -18.05 -7.44
N ASP A 349 -7.76 -16.93 -8.07
CA ASP A 349 -8.46 -16.86 -9.36
C ASP A 349 -7.72 -17.61 -10.47
N LYS A 350 -6.43 -17.32 -10.66
CA LYS A 350 -5.64 -17.91 -11.76
C LYS A 350 -5.61 -19.44 -11.69
N GLN A 351 -5.56 -20.01 -10.48
CA GLN A 351 -5.59 -21.45 -10.30
C GLN A 351 -7.00 -22.03 -10.41
N ASP A 352 -8.04 -21.27 -10.11
CA ASP A 352 -9.42 -21.66 -10.37
C ASP A 352 -9.72 -21.68 -11.89
N HIS A 353 -9.26 -20.67 -12.65
CA HIS A 353 -9.24 -20.69 -14.13
C HIS A 353 -8.60 -21.97 -14.68
N ALA A 354 -7.49 -22.39 -14.08
CA ALA A 354 -6.74 -23.57 -14.47
C ALA A 354 -7.36 -24.90 -13.98
N ALA A 355 -8.48 -24.86 -13.25
CA ALA A 355 -9.07 -26.01 -12.57
C ALA A 355 -8.05 -26.76 -11.69
N ASN A 356 -7.20 -26.01 -10.98
CA ASN A 356 -6.11 -26.53 -10.15
C ASN A 356 -6.38 -26.24 -8.67
N ALA A 357 -7.13 -27.14 -8.03
CA ALA A 357 -7.55 -27.00 -6.64
C ALA A 357 -6.39 -26.85 -5.65
N CYS A 358 -5.27 -27.57 -5.84
CA CYS A 358 -4.15 -27.48 -4.91
C CYS A 358 -3.46 -26.12 -4.96
N GLY A 359 -3.26 -25.57 -6.17
CA GLY A 359 -2.74 -24.21 -6.30
C GLY A 359 -3.69 -23.20 -5.66
N GLN A 360 -4.97 -23.26 -6.04
CA GLN A 360 -6.01 -22.36 -5.52
C GLN A 360 -6.09 -22.34 -3.99
N ILE A 361 -6.09 -23.52 -3.37
CA ILE A 361 -6.11 -23.66 -1.90
C ILE A 361 -4.82 -23.07 -1.30
N GLY A 362 -3.66 -23.41 -1.87
CA GLY A 362 -2.37 -22.89 -1.39
C GLY A 362 -2.31 -21.37 -1.40
N GLU A 363 -2.82 -20.73 -2.45
CA GLU A 363 -2.87 -19.26 -2.54
C GLU A 363 -3.86 -18.65 -1.53
N THR A 364 -4.97 -19.34 -1.23
CA THR A 364 -5.92 -18.90 -0.20
C THR A 364 -5.28 -18.97 1.20
N VAL A 365 -4.49 -20.00 1.46
CA VAL A 365 -3.69 -20.13 2.70
C VAL A 365 -2.61 -19.05 2.77
N ASP A 366 -1.96 -18.70 1.65
CA ASP A 366 -0.97 -17.60 1.61
C ASP A 366 -1.59 -16.24 1.92
N LEU A 367 -2.81 -15.99 1.44
CA LEU A 367 -3.58 -14.80 1.77
C LEU A 367 -4.00 -14.78 3.25
N ASP A 368 -4.40 -15.92 3.83
CA ASP A 368 -4.73 -15.98 5.25
C ASP A 368 -3.56 -15.52 6.14
N GLU A 369 -2.35 -15.96 5.83
CA GLU A 369 -1.13 -15.52 6.54
C GLU A 369 -0.92 -14.00 6.44
N ALA A 370 -1.20 -13.39 5.29
CA ALA A 370 -1.15 -11.93 5.13
C ALA A 370 -2.26 -11.21 5.92
N VAL A 371 -3.46 -11.78 5.99
CA VAL A 371 -4.56 -11.25 6.82
C VAL A 371 -4.17 -11.29 8.30
N GLN A 372 -3.51 -12.36 8.77
CA GLN A 372 -3.03 -12.45 10.14
C GLN A 372 -2.04 -11.32 10.47
N VAL A 373 -1.11 -11.00 9.57
CA VAL A 373 -0.17 -9.87 9.73
C VAL A 373 -0.92 -8.54 9.85
N ALA A 374 -1.89 -8.29 8.95
CA ALA A 374 -2.67 -7.06 8.96
C ALA A 374 -3.51 -6.91 10.24
N LEU A 375 -4.15 -8.00 10.70
CA LEU A 375 -4.94 -8.00 11.93
C LEU A 375 -4.06 -7.80 13.18
N ALA A 376 -2.88 -8.42 13.23
CA ALA A 376 -1.94 -8.24 14.34
C ALA A 376 -1.55 -6.75 14.47
N PHE A 377 -1.19 -6.10 13.37
CA PHE A 377 -0.91 -4.66 13.33
C PHE A 377 -2.11 -3.82 13.77
N ALA A 378 -3.31 -4.11 13.23
CA ALA A 378 -4.50 -3.34 13.55
C ALA A 378 -4.96 -3.49 15.00
N GLN A 379 -4.75 -4.66 15.62
CA GLN A 379 -5.03 -4.90 17.03
C GLN A 379 -4.08 -4.12 17.95
N GLU A 380 -2.82 -3.97 17.55
CA GLU A 380 -1.84 -3.18 18.29
C GLU A 380 -2.12 -1.67 18.19
N ARG A 381 -2.35 -1.17 16.97
CA ARG A 381 -2.52 0.28 16.70
C ARG A 381 -3.91 0.81 17.07
N LYS A 382 -4.96 -0.02 16.93
CA LYS A 382 -6.38 0.31 17.20
C LYS A 382 -6.97 1.46 16.38
N ASP A 383 -6.21 2.04 15.45
CA ASP A 383 -6.62 3.10 14.55
C ASP A 383 -6.56 2.65 13.07
N THR A 384 -6.57 1.33 12.82
CA THR A 384 -6.48 0.75 11.47
C THR A 384 -7.77 0.04 11.10
N LEU A 385 -8.34 0.37 9.95
CA LEU A 385 -9.40 -0.39 9.30
C LEU A 385 -8.77 -1.50 8.44
N VAL A 386 -9.15 -2.75 8.70
CA VAL A 386 -8.78 -3.90 7.87
C VAL A 386 -10.05 -4.43 7.21
N VAL A 387 -9.99 -4.64 5.89
CA VAL A 387 -11.08 -5.27 5.13
C VAL A 387 -10.53 -6.42 4.31
N VAL A 388 -11.23 -7.57 4.34
CA VAL A 388 -10.92 -8.74 3.52
C VAL A 388 -12.13 -9.07 2.64
N THR A 389 -11.91 -9.22 1.34
CA THR A 389 -12.97 -9.53 0.37
C THR A 389 -12.38 -10.16 -0.91
N ALA A 390 -13.24 -10.47 -1.86
CA ALA A 390 -12.88 -10.87 -3.22
C ALA A 390 -13.47 -9.91 -4.24
N ASP A 391 -12.87 -9.81 -5.43
CA ASP A 391 -13.36 -8.98 -6.52
C ASP A 391 -14.64 -9.53 -7.18
N HIS A 392 -14.71 -10.86 -7.37
CA HIS A 392 -15.88 -11.62 -7.81
C HIS A 392 -15.85 -13.07 -7.31
N ALA A 393 -16.94 -13.82 -7.53
CA ALA A 393 -16.99 -15.25 -7.27
C ALA A 393 -16.38 -16.06 -8.43
N HIS A 394 -16.05 -17.33 -8.19
CA HIS A 394 -15.53 -18.23 -9.22
C HIS A 394 -16.34 -19.53 -9.33
N THR A 395 -15.86 -20.50 -10.11
CA THR A 395 -16.58 -21.69 -10.54
C THR A 395 -16.42 -22.89 -9.61
N SER A 396 -15.39 -22.91 -8.75
CA SER A 396 -15.05 -24.11 -7.99
C SER A 396 -16.18 -24.50 -7.03
N GLN A 397 -16.54 -25.77 -7.01
CA GLN A 397 -17.67 -26.27 -6.21
C GLN A 397 -17.28 -27.52 -5.44
N ILE A 398 -17.67 -27.58 -4.16
CA ILE A 398 -17.60 -28.81 -3.38
C ILE A 398 -18.80 -29.68 -3.74
N VAL A 399 -18.56 -30.91 -4.20
CA VAL A 399 -19.61 -31.85 -4.62
C VAL A 399 -19.54 -33.18 -3.86
N GLY A 400 -20.69 -33.79 -3.59
CA GLY A 400 -20.78 -35.07 -2.87
C GLY A 400 -20.49 -36.31 -3.73
N SER A 401 -20.38 -36.14 -5.04
CA SER A 401 -20.01 -37.18 -6.00
C SER A 401 -19.42 -36.53 -7.25
N PRO A 402 -18.54 -37.22 -8.01
CA PRO A 402 -17.99 -36.66 -9.24
C PRO A 402 -19.10 -36.30 -10.24
N ILE A 403 -18.95 -35.16 -10.92
CA ILE A 403 -19.90 -34.68 -11.93
C ILE A 403 -19.30 -34.74 -13.33
N PRO A 404 -20.10 -34.69 -14.43
CA PRO A 404 -19.56 -34.43 -15.75
C PRO A 404 -18.76 -33.11 -15.75
N GLY A 405 -17.58 -33.11 -16.36
CA GLY A 405 -16.65 -31.98 -16.31
C GLY A 405 -15.36 -32.30 -15.54
N LEU A 406 -14.68 -31.25 -15.08
CA LEU A 406 -13.39 -31.37 -14.40
C LEU A 406 -13.59 -31.56 -12.90
N ASN A 407 -12.90 -32.54 -12.31
CA ASN A 407 -13.02 -32.88 -10.89
C ASN A 407 -11.64 -33.18 -10.31
N THR A 408 -11.40 -32.73 -9.08
CA THR A 408 -10.18 -33.03 -8.31
C THR A 408 -10.56 -33.71 -7.00
N HIS A 409 -9.87 -34.80 -6.66
CA HIS A 409 -10.11 -35.57 -5.44
C HIS A 409 -9.01 -35.30 -4.42
N LEU A 410 -9.37 -34.76 -3.27
CA LEU A 410 -8.44 -34.26 -2.27
C LEU A 410 -8.60 -34.99 -0.95
N LEU A 411 -7.48 -35.23 -0.26
CA LEU A 411 -7.45 -35.71 1.11
C LEU A 411 -7.28 -34.50 2.04
N THR A 412 -8.27 -34.23 2.89
CA THR A 412 -8.30 -33.05 3.76
C THR A 412 -7.58 -33.26 5.09
N ALA A 413 -7.43 -32.19 5.87
CA ALA A 413 -6.92 -32.23 7.25
C ALA A 413 -7.73 -33.15 8.19
N ASP A 414 -9.02 -33.38 7.91
CA ASP A 414 -9.86 -34.34 8.64
C ASP A 414 -9.54 -35.82 8.29
N GLY A 415 -8.59 -36.05 7.38
CA GLY A 415 -8.33 -37.36 6.79
C GLY A 415 -9.52 -37.89 5.97
N GLN A 416 -10.43 -37.01 5.56
CA GLN A 416 -11.59 -37.32 4.73
C GLN A 416 -11.39 -36.86 3.30
N GLU A 417 -12.16 -37.45 2.39
CA GLU A 417 -12.13 -37.14 0.98
C GLU A 417 -13.04 -35.94 0.67
N MET A 418 -12.55 -35.01 -0.17
CA MET A 418 -13.32 -33.89 -0.71
C MET A 418 -13.16 -33.85 -2.22
N ILE A 419 -14.26 -33.64 -2.95
CA ILE A 419 -14.25 -33.46 -4.40
C ILE A 419 -14.52 -32.00 -4.72
N VAL A 420 -13.59 -31.39 -5.45
CA VAL A 420 -13.75 -30.04 -6.02
C VAL A 420 -14.02 -30.19 -7.51
N ALA A 421 -15.11 -29.61 -8.00
CA ALA A 421 -15.52 -29.67 -9.39
C ALA A 421 -15.50 -28.30 -10.07
N TYR A 422 -15.21 -28.30 -11.37
CA TYR A 422 -15.16 -27.13 -12.23
C TYR A 422 -15.97 -27.42 -13.51
N GLY A 423 -16.96 -26.58 -13.81
CA GLY A 423 -18.00 -26.90 -14.80
C GLY A 423 -18.28 -25.82 -15.84
N THR A 424 -17.52 -24.73 -15.86
CA THR A 424 -17.77 -23.59 -16.76
C THR A 424 -17.03 -23.65 -18.09
N SER A 425 -16.03 -24.54 -18.20
CA SER A 425 -15.23 -24.71 -19.42
C SER A 425 -14.72 -26.14 -19.55
N ALA A 426 -14.51 -26.57 -20.79
CA ALA A 426 -13.98 -27.91 -21.08
C ALA A 426 -12.49 -28.03 -20.73
N GLN A 427 -11.97 -29.26 -20.67
CA GLN A 427 -10.54 -29.49 -20.46
C GLN A 427 -9.68 -28.73 -21.48
N GLY A 428 -8.66 -28.02 -20.99
CA GLY A 428 -7.78 -27.19 -21.81
C GLY A 428 -8.31 -25.78 -22.09
N GLY A 429 -9.54 -25.47 -21.68
CA GLY A 429 -10.06 -24.10 -21.62
C GLY A 429 -9.81 -23.44 -20.26
N SER A 430 -10.13 -22.15 -20.16
CA SER A 430 -10.16 -21.41 -18.90
C SER A 430 -11.53 -21.55 -18.26
N GLN A 431 -11.59 -21.95 -16.99
CA GLN A 431 -12.83 -21.81 -16.22
C GLN A 431 -13.25 -20.34 -16.15
N GLN A 432 -14.48 -20.05 -15.74
CA GLN A 432 -15.01 -18.69 -15.82
C GLN A 432 -15.45 -18.21 -14.44
N HIS A 433 -15.34 -16.90 -14.23
CA HIS A 433 -15.92 -16.23 -13.07
C HIS A 433 -17.43 -16.45 -13.00
N THR A 434 -18.00 -16.26 -11.81
CA THR A 434 -19.45 -16.31 -11.60
C THR A 434 -19.95 -15.02 -10.96
N GLY A 435 -21.19 -14.63 -11.30
CA GLY A 435 -21.80 -13.38 -10.87
C GLY A 435 -22.41 -13.40 -9.46
N ALA A 436 -22.04 -14.37 -8.63
CA ALA A 436 -22.55 -14.43 -7.26
C ALA A 436 -22.00 -13.27 -6.43
N GLN A 437 -22.80 -12.78 -5.48
CA GLN A 437 -22.29 -11.94 -4.41
C GLN A 437 -21.19 -12.68 -3.64
N VAL A 438 -20.25 -11.95 -3.06
CA VAL A 438 -19.16 -12.53 -2.26
C VAL A 438 -19.10 -11.91 -0.87
N ARG A 439 -18.52 -12.65 0.07
CA ARG A 439 -18.25 -12.18 1.43
C ARG A 439 -17.32 -10.97 1.44
N ILE A 440 -17.69 -9.99 2.26
CA ILE A 440 -16.82 -8.90 2.72
C ILE A 440 -16.78 -8.93 4.25
N ALA A 441 -15.60 -8.76 4.83
CA ALA A 441 -15.42 -8.74 6.28
C ALA A 441 -14.50 -7.60 6.73
N GLY A 442 -14.76 -7.03 7.91
CA GLY A 442 -14.09 -5.84 8.40
C GLY A 442 -13.73 -5.91 9.88
N TYR A 443 -12.63 -5.22 10.23
CA TYR A 443 -12.14 -5.02 11.59
C TYR A 443 -11.67 -3.56 11.78
N GLY A 444 -11.91 -2.98 12.95
CA GLY A 444 -11.41 -1.64 13.31
C GLY A 444 -12.38 -0.48 13.02
N PRO A 445 -11.91 0.78 13.13
CA PRO A 445 -12.75 1.96 12.97
C PRO A 445 -13.44 2.02 11.60
N GLY A 446 -14.76 2.20 11.59
CA GLY A 446 -15.57 2.28 10.36
C GLY A 446 -15.92 0.93 9.72
N ALA A 447 -15.49 -0.20 10.30
CA ALA A 447 -15.76 -1.54 9.76
C ALA A 447 -17.26 -1.91 9.73
N ALA A 448 -18.12 -1.24 10.49
CA ALA A 448 -19.56 -1.48 10.46
C ALA A 448 -20.21 -1.24 9.09
N ASN A 449 -19.57 -0.46 8.21
CA ASN A 449 -20.08 -0.16 6.87
C ASN A 449 -20.04 -1.37 5.91
N VAL A 450 -19.36 -2.47 6.26
CA VAL A 450 -19.35 -3.68 5.44
C VAL A 450 -20.50 -4.64 5.75
N VAL A 451 -21.28 -4.38 6.81
CA VAL A 451 -22.31 -5.29 7.31
C VAL A 451 -23.57 -5.22 6.44
N GLY A 452 -24.17 -6.39 6.19
CA GLY A 452 -25.40 -6.51 5.39
C GLY A 452 -25.10 -6.70 3.91
N LEU A 453 -25.95 -6.13 3.05
CA LEU A 453 -25.77 -6.15 1.60
C LEU A 453 -25.31 -4.77 1.13
N THR A 454 -24.14 -4.70 0.52
CA THR A 454 -23.57 -3.48 -0.07
C THR A 454 -23.24 -3.71 -1.56
N ASP A 455 -22.79 -2.67 -2.25
CA ASP A 455 -22.14 -2.82 -3.56
C ASP A 455 -20.61 -2.66 -3.40
N GLN A 456 -19.85 -3.25 -4.33
CA GLN A 456 -18.39 -3.09 -4.37
C GLN A 456 -17.92 -1.63 -4.42
N THR A 457 -18.73 -0.71 -4.97
CA THR A 457 -18.44 0.73 -4.92
C THR A 457 -18.54 1.33 -3.52
N ASP A 458 -19.32 0.74 -2.60
CA ASP A 458 -19.38 1.20 -1.20
C ASP A 458 -18.05 1.00 -0.47
N LEU A 459 -17.20 0.07 -0.93
CA LEU A 459 -15.87 -0.14 -0.34
C LEU A 459 -14.96 1.08 -0.54
N PHE A 460 -15.04 1.74 -1.71
CA PHE A 460 -14.36 3.02 -1.95
C PHE A 460 -14.75 4.05 -0.91
N PHE A 461 -16.05 4.25 -0.71
CA PHE A 461 -16.58 5.23 0.23
C PHE A 461 -16.27 4.86 1.68
N THR A 462 -16.30 3.57 2.01
CA THR A 462 -15.95 3.06 3.34
C THR A 462 -14.51 3.42 3.68
N ALA A 463 -13.57 3.14 2.77
CA ALA A 463 -12.16 3.46 2.98
C ALA A 463 -11.90 4.98 2.96
N ALA A 464 -12.40 5.71 1.96
CA ALA A 464 -12.16 7.15 1.84
C ALA A 464 -12.76 7.96 3.01
N ASN A 465 -13.98 7.62 3.44
CA ASN A 465 -14.58 8.25 4.62
C ASN A 465 -13.90 7.79 5.91
N GLY A 466 -13.48 6.52 5.98
CA GLY A 466 -12.70 5.98 7.09
C GLY A 466 -11.42 6.78 7.32
N LEU A 467 -10.70 7.10 6.26
CA LEU A 467 -9.50 7.94 6.27
C LEU A 467 -9.76 9.45 6.31
N ALA A 468 -11.03 9.87 6.28
CA ALA A 468 -11.44 11.28 6.22
C ALA A 468 -10.81 12.08 5.06
N LEU A 469 -10.68 11.46 3.88
CA LEU A 469 -10.01 12.06 2.71
C LEU A 469 -10.83 13.20 2.08
N GLU A 470 -10.16 14.30 1.72
CA GLU A 470 -10.67 15.26 0.74
C GLU A 470 -10.54 14.65 -0.66
N ARG A 471 -11.67 14.48 -1.34
CA ARG A 471 -11.76 13.76 -2.62
C ARG A 471 -11.78 14.68 -3.83
N ASN A 472 -12.04 15.97 -3.63
CA ASN A 472 -11.94 16.95 -4.69
C ASN A 472 -10.46 17.31 -4.90
N LEU A 473 -9.77 16.56 -5.76
CA LEU A 473 -8.35 16.76 -6.07
C LEU A 473 -8.01 18.20 -6.44
N ALA A 474 -8.86 18.88 -7.21
CA ALA A 474 -8.65 20.28 -7.58
C ALA A 474 -8.55 21.21 -6.35
N SER A 475 -9.26 20.91 -5.26
CA SER A 475 -9.19 21.71 -4.03
C SER A 475 -7.86 21.58 -3.30
N LEU A 476 -7.16 20.45 -3.46
CA LEU A 476 -5.88 20.15 -2.80
C LEU A 476 -4.70 20.87 -3.46
N SER A 477 -4.83 21.29 -4.72
CA SER A 477 -3.86 22.15 -5.42
C SER A 477 -4.32 23.62 -5.56
N ALA A 478 -5.55 23.96 -5.15
CA ALA A 478 -6.15 25.28 -5.42
C ALA A 478 -5.40 26.47 -4.80
N ASN A 479 -4.68 26.25 -3.70
CA ASN A 479 -3.91 27.28 -3.00
C ASN A 479 -2.40 27.18 -3.28
N ALA A 480 -2.01 26.45 -4.32
CA ALA A 480 -0.61 26.35 -4.71
C ALA A 480 -0.03 27.73 -5.01
N THR A 481 1.25 27.90 -4.69
CA THR A 481 1.99 29.14 -4.87
C THR A 481 3.23 28.89 -5.71
N ILE A 482 3.71 29.94 -6.37
CA ILE A 482 4.93 29.91 -7.17
C ILE A 482 5.82 31.10 -6.78
N SER A 483 7.12 30.86 -6.67
CA SER A 483 8.12 31.85 -6.31
C SER A 483 9.29 31.81 -7.29
N ALA A 484 9.73 33.00 -7.71
CA ALA A 484 10.94 33.24 -8.49
C ALA A 484 11.63 34.52 -7.96
N PRO A 485 12.94 34.70 -8.17
CA PRO A 485 13.61 35.98 -7.90
C PRO A 485 12.96 37.12 -8.69
N ALA A 486 12.83 38.30 -8.06
CA ALA A 486 12.25 39.47 -8.72
C ALA A 486 13.12 40.01 -9.86
N GLU A 487 14.45 39.92 -9.73
CA GLU A 487 15.43 40.39 -10.71
C GLU A 487 16.55 39.35 -10.88
N VAL A 488 16.99 39.14 -12.12
CA VAL A 488 18.09 38.24 -12.48
C VAL A 488 18.98 38.89 -13.55
N GLN A 489 20.24 38.46 -13.62
CA GLN A 489 21.16 38.89 -14.67
C GLN A 489 20.87 38.15 -15.98
N PRO A 490 21.13 38.77 -17.15
CA PRO A 490 21.08 38.07 -18.43
C PRO A 490 21.92 36.78 -18.43
N GLY A 491 21.33 35.67 -18.86
CA GLY A 491 22.01 34.36 -18.91
C GLY A 491 22.29 33.70 -17.55
N ALA A 492 21.87 34.29 -16.42
CA ALA A 492 22.01 33.65 -15.12
C ALA A 492 21.00 32.50 -14.95
N THR A 493 21.43 31.43 -14.29
CA THR A 493 20.55 30.35 -13.85
C THR A 493 19.96 30.67 -12.48
N PHE A 494 18.67 30.42 -12.31
CA PHE A 494 17.94 30.62 -11.07
C PHE A 494 16.82 29.60 -10.90
N SER A 495 16.40 29.38 -9.65
CA SER A 495 15.34 28.44 -9.32
C SER A 495 13.96 29.10 -9.33
N VAL A 496 12.98 28.39 -9.90
CA VAL A 496 11.55 28.68 -9.78
C VAL A 496 10.91 27.53 -9.02
N THR A 497 10.28 27.81 -7.89
CA THR A 497 9.70 26.78 -7.02
C THR A 497 8.20 27.00 -6.91
N ALA A 498 7.43 25.93 -7.13
CA ALA A 498 6.02 25.87 -6.80
C ALA A 498 5.78 24.92 -5.61
N ALA A 499 4.84 25.28 -4.74
CA ALA A 499 4.51 24.53 -3.54
C ALA A 499 2.98 24.50 -3.31
N GLY A 500 2.48 23.44 -2.69
CA GLY A 500 1.05 23.21 -2.44
C GLY A 500 0.32 22.54 -3.61
N LEU A 501 1.04 21.86 -4.50
CA LEU A 501 0.50 21.09 -5.64
C LEU A 501 0.18 19.65 -5.23
N ASN A 502 -0.55 19.46 -4.13
CA ASN A 502 -0.65 18.15 -3.49
C ASN A 502 -1.35 17.09 -4.34
N ALA A 503 -2.21 17.49 -5.28
CA ALA A 503 -2.93 16.58 -6.18
C ALA A 503 -2.39 16.59 -7.62
N ASP A 504 -1.20 17.15 -7.85
CA ASP A 504 -0.50 17.06 -9.12
C ASP A 504 0.79 16.26 -8.91
N TRP A 505 0.95 15.18 -9.67
CA TRP A 505 2.11 14.29 -9.62
C TRP A 505 3.23 14.79 -10.51
N GLN A 506 2.87 15.51 -11.57
CA GLN A 506 3.77 16.09 -12.54
C GLN A 506 3.31 17.49 -12.93
N THR A 507 4.26 18.33 -13.30
CA THR A 507 4.01 19.64 -13.90
C THR A 507 4.77 19.78 -15.20
N ASP A 508 4.23 20.58 -16.11
CA ASP A 508 4.97 21.14 -17.25
C ASP A 508 5.22 22.63 -17.01
N ALA A 509 6.34 23.15 -17.50
CA ALA A 509 6.68 24.55 -17.33
C ALA A 509 7.16 25.21 -18.63
N THR A 510 6.77 26.46 -18.85
CA THR A 510 7.17 27.24 -20.02
C THR A 510 7.68 28.62 -19.62
N LEU A 511 8.73 29.09 -20.31
CA LEU A 511 9.26 30.45 -20.19
C LEU A 511 8.77 31.29 -21.38
N ALA A 512 8.17 32.45 -21.11
CA ALA A 512 7.43 33.23 -22.12
C ALA A 512 8.26 33.92 -23.23
N SER A 513 9.59 34.01 -23.09
CA SER A 513 10.48 34.64 -24.08
C SER A 513 10.71 33.73 -25.29
N GLU A 514 9.79 33.77 -26.28
CA GLU A 514 9.62 32.70 -27.30
C GLU A 514 9.44 31.33 -26.63
N PRO A 515 8.19 30.85 -26.41
CA PRO A 515 7.86 29.78 -25.46
C PRO A 515 8.91 28.67 -25.39
N VAL A 516 9.79 28.73 -24.38
CA VAL A 516 10.79 27.69 -24.14
C VAL A 516 10.15 26.68 -23.21
N ASP A 517 10.00 25.45 -23.69
CA ASP A 517 9.58 24.32 -22.86
C ASP A 517 10.71 23.93 -21.91
N LEU A 518 10.42 23.95 -20.61
CA LEU A 518 11.33 23.57 -19.54
C LEU A 518 11.20 22.08 -19.16
N GLY A 519 10.26 21.37 -19.81
CA GLY A 519 9.99 19.95 -19.66
C GLY A 519 9.12 19.59 -18.44
N ALA A 520 8.66 18.35 -18.42
CA ALA A 520 7.92 17.79 -17.30
C ALA A 520 8.85 17.54 -16.08
N ARG A 521 8.33 17.77 -14.87
CA ARG A 521 9.00 17.43 -13.61
C ARG A 521 8.02 16.78 -12.64
N ASP A 522 8.54 15.85 -11.83
CA ASP A 522 7.80 15.24 -10.74
C ASP A 522 7.58 16.25 -9.61
N VAL A 523 6.38 16.23 -9.04
CA VAL A 523 6.03 16.97 -7.82
C VAL A 523 6.21 16.01 -6.65
N LEU A 524 7.10 16.39 -5.73
CA LEU A 524 7.41 15.60 -4.54
C LEU A 524 6.94 16.37 -3.32
N ASN A 525 6.11 15.74 -2.48
CA ASN A 525 5.53 16.36 -1.28
C ASN A 525 4.89 17.74 -1.58
N GLY A 526 4.12 17.80 -2.68
CA GLY A 526 3.44 19.02 -3.14
C GLY A 526 4.36 20.13 -3.65
N THR A 527 5.65 19.86 -3.85
CA THR A 527 6.65 20.85 -4.24
C THR A 527 7.38 20.43 -5.52
N VAL A 528 7.68 21.39 -6.38
CA VAL A 528 8.50 21.19 -7.59
C VAL A 528 9.42 22.39 -7.79
N THR A 529 10.64 22.15 -8.26
CA THR A 529 11.61 23.21 -8.57
C THR A 529 12.17 23.05 -9.98
N TYR A 530 12.21 24.16 -10.71
CA TYR A 530 12.79 24.27 -12.04
C TYR A 530 14.04 25.15 -12.00
N GLU A 531 15.12 24.68 -12.61
CA GLU A 531 16.29 25.52 -12.90
C GLU A 531 16.10 26.19 -14.25
N VAL A 532 16.01 27.53 -14.26
CA VAL A 532 15.70 28.34 -15.42
C VAL A 532 16.88 29.22 -15.78
N THR A 533 17.24 29.29 -17.05
CA THR A 533 18.25 30.23 -17.55
C THR A 533 17.57 31.49 -18.05
N ALA A 534 17.92 32.63 -17.46
CA ALA A 534 17.38 33.92 -17.82
C ALA A 534 17.66 34.27 -19.30
N PRO A 535 16.69 34.81 -20.05
CA PRO A 535 16.91 35.33 -21.40
C PRO A 535 18.03 36.37 -21.43
N MET A 536 18.70 36.49 -22.57
CA MET A 536 19.68 37.56 -22.77
C MET A 536 19.03 38.94 -22.94
N GLU A 537 17.75 38.97 -23.30
CA GLU A 537 16.99 40.20 -23.50
C GLU A 537 16.52 40.77 -22.15
N ALA A 538 16.91 42.02 -21.86
CA ALA A 538 16.42 42.75 -20.70
C ALA A 538 14.92 43.03 -20.82
N GLY A 539 14.19 42.92 -19.71
CA GLY A 539 12.74 43.13 -19.69
C GLY A 539 12.02 42.28 -18.66
N ALA A 540 10.69 42.37 -18.67
CA ALA A 540 9.83 41.52 -17.85
C ALA A 540 9.59 40.19 -18.55
N HIS A 541 9.75 39.10 -17.79
CA HIS A 541 9.60 37.72 -18.25
C HIS A 541 8.78 36.93 -17.24
N SER A 542 8.26 35.78 -17.67
CA SER A 542 7.48 34.93 -16.78
C SER A 542 7.69 33.45 -17.05
N VAL A 543 7.68 32.67 -15.97
CA VAL A 543 7.58 31.21 -16.02
C VAL A 543 6.17 30.81 -15.64
N THR A 544 5.54 29.97 -16.45
CA THR A 544 4.22 29.41 -16.18
C THR A 544 4.34 27.90 -16.00
N LEU A 545 3.90 27.40 -14.84
CA LEU A 545 3.71 25.98 -14.56
C LEU A 545 2.25 25.58 -14.73
N THR A 546 2.01 24.36 -15.20
CA THR A 546 0.69 23.72 -15.25
C THR A 546 0.77 22.34 -14.61
N GLY A 547 -0.10 22.07 -13.63
CA GLY A 547 -0.26 20.75 -13.03
C GLY A 547 -0.97 19.77 -13.96
N ALA A 548 -0.42 18.56 -14.11
CA ALA A 548 -0.89 17.59 -15.10
C ALA A 548 -2.25 16.96 -14.75
N GLN A 549 -2.60 16.86 -13.46
CA GLN A 549 -3.81 16.18 -12.99
C GLN A 549 -4.97 17.16 -12.77
N THR A 550 -4.69 18.30 -12.13
CA THR A 550 -5.71 19.29 -11.78
C THR A 550 -5.85 20.39 -12.82
N GLY A 551 -4.85 20.58 -13.69
CA GLY A 551 -4.77 21.71 -14.60
C GLY A 551 -4.46 23.04 -13.89
N THR A 552 -3.99 23.01 -12.65
CA THR A 552 -3.64 24.22 -11.89
C THR A 552 -2.52 24.99 -12.60
N VAL A 553 -2.78 26.26 -12.94
CA VAL A 553 -1.81 27.13 -13.63
C VAL A 553 -1.23 28.15 -12.65
N LEU A 554 0.10 28.20 -12.56
CA LEU A 554 0.84 29.14 -11.72
C LEU A 554 1.83 29.94 -12.57
N THR A 555 1.85 31.26 -12.40
CA THR A 555 2.77 32.13 -13.15
C THR A 555 3.61 32.99 -12.21
N ALA A 556 4.95 32.89 -12.34
CA ALA A 556 5.90 33.75 -11.65
C ALA A 556 6.49 34.77 -12.62
N GLN A 557 6.52 36.03 -12.20
CA GLN A 557 7.08 37.15 -12.95
C GLN A 557 8.49 37.47 -12.43
N PHE A 558 9.42 37.78 -13.32
CA PHE A 558 10.76 38.24 -12.99
C PHE A 558 11.26 39.24 -14.03
N ALA A 559 12.24 40.07 -13.68
CA ALA A 559 12.88 41.00 -14.60
C ALA A 559 14.33 40.59 -14.90
N VAL A 560 14.70 40.62 -16.17
CA VAL A 560 16.11 40.55 -16.58
C VAL A 560 16.64 41.98 -16.64
N THR A 561 17.61 42.28 -15.80
CA THR A 561 18.24 43.60 -15.74
C THR A 561 19.76 43.47 -15.84
N ASP A 562 20.36 44.24 -16.74
CA ASP A 562 21.80 44.43 -16.73
C ASP A 562 22.20 44.93 -15.34
N ALA A 563 23.24 44.34 -14.72
CA ALA A 563 23.78 44.88 -13.48
C ALA A 563 23.97 46.38 -13.66
N ALA A 564 23.37 47.19 -12.79
CA ALA A 564 23.69 48.60 -12.72
C ALA A 564 25.22 48.70 -12.62
N SER A 565 25.83 49.31 -13.65
CA SER A 565 27.23 49.71 -13.68
C SER A 565 27.68 50.05 -12.26
N ALA A 566 28.62 49.27 -11.71
CA ALA A 566 29.34 49.67 -10.51
C ALA A 566 29.75 51.15 -10.67
N ASN A 567 29.46 51.94 -9.64
CA ASN A 567 29.60 53.40 -9.59
C ASN A 567 30.75 53.98 -10.44
N PRO A 568 30.54 55.12 -11.14
CA PRO A 568 31.67 55.87 -11.66
C PRO A 568 32.55 56.34 -10.50
N THR A 569 33.83 56.04 -10.62
CA THR A 569 34.95 56.57 -9.86
C THR A 569 34.76 58.06 -9.55
N PRO A 570 34.91 58.53 -8.30
CA PRO A 570 34.93 59.96 -8.05
C PRO A 570 36.22 60.55 -8.63
N GLU A 571 36.05 61.50 -9.55
CA GLU A 571 37.13 62.30 -10.13
C GLU A 571 37.80 63.16 -9.04
N PRO A 572 39.15 63.29 -9.04
CA PRO A 572 39.87 63.95 -7.95
C PRO A 572 39.81 65.48 -8.06
N LEU A 573 39.44 66.15 -6.98
CA LEU A 573 39.61 67.61 -6.83
C LEU A 573 41.07 67.96 -6.46
N PRO A 574 41.59 69.09 -6.96
CA PRO A 574 43.01 69.42 -6.86
C PRO A 574 43.41 69.97 -5.49
N THR A 575 44.64 69.65 -5.11
CA THR A 575 45.40 70.19 -3.98
C THR A 575 45.61 71.70 -4.09
N GLU A 576 45.20 72.45 -3.07
CA GLU A 576 45.87 73.70 -2.69
C GLU A 576 46.39 73.62 -1.25
N THR A 577 47.66 74.02 -1.16
CA THR A 577 48.50 74.21 0.01
C THR A 577 48.16 75.51 0.76
N GLY A 578 48.21 75.52 2.09
CA GLY A 578 48.34 76.79 2.81
C GLY A 578 47.92 76.78 4.29
N ALA A 579 48.92 76.65 5.16
CA ALA A 579 48.83 76.66 6.63
C ALA A 579 48.16 77.91 7.26
N ALA A 580 47.46 77.73 8.39
CA ALA A 580 47.97 78.04 9.74
C ALA A 580 46.88 78.54 10.74
N ALA A 581 46.83 77.82 11.87
CA ALA A 581 46.72 78.29 13.26
C ALA A 581 45.38 78.69 13.93
N ALA A 582 45.20 78.05 15.10
CA ALA A 582 44.48 78.43 16.32
C ALA A 582 42.94 78.39 16.30
N GLY A 583 42.21 77.79 17.25
CA GLY A 583 42.53 77.15 18.54
C GLY A 583 41.24 76.86 19.32
N GLY A 584 41.31 75.98 20.33
CA GLY A 584 40.26 75.74 21.35
C GLY A 584 39.48 74.42 21.16
N SER A 585 39.80 73.36 21.91
CA SER A 585 39.14 72.95 23.19
C SER A 585 37.76 72.33 22.95
N SER A 586 37.37 71.13 23.38
CA SER A 586 37.89 70.16 24.37
C SER A 586 37.01 68.89 24.37
N ASN A 587 37.65 67.72 24.59
CA ASN A 587 37.25 66.55 25.39
C ASN A 587 35.81 65.98 25.31
N THR A 588 35.63 64.79 24.71
CA THR A 588 35.71 63.43 25.31
C THR A 588 34.55 63.06 26.24
N ASN A 589 33.71 62.11 25.84
CA ASN A 589 33.65 60.74 26.40
C ASN A 589 32.28 60.08 26.16
N ASN A 590 32.35 58.83 25.68
CA ASN A 590 31.35 57.77 25.84
C ASN A 590 31.06 57.56 27.35
N PRO A 591 29.91 57.01 27.80
CA PRO A 591 29.66 55.58 27.62
C PRO A 591 28.20 55.08 27.60
N LEU A 592 28.07 53.82 27.14
CA LEU A 592 27.19 52.72 27.60
C LEU A 592 26.13 53.03 28.68
N ALA A 593 24.90 52.59 28.42
CA ALA A 593 23.89 52.30 29.44
C ALA A 593 23.45 50.82 29.38
N ARG A 594 23.72 50.09 30.47
CA ARG A 594 23.05 48.87 30.94
C ARG A 594 22.24 49.26 32.18
N THR A 595 21.02 48.75 32.31
CA THR A 595 20.29 48.37 33.56
C THR A 595 18.95 47.78 33.10
N GLY A 596 18.38 46.67 33.60
CA GLY A 596 18.54 45.94 34.86
C GLY A 596 17.24 46.01 35.70
N GLY A 597 16.71 44.85 36.11
CA GLY A 597 15.65 44.66 37.13
C GLY A 597 14.34 44.08 36.54
N ALA A 598 13.88 42.85 36.76
CA ALA A 598 13.90 41.86 37.86
C ALA A 598 12.98 42.14 39.08
N LEU A 599 12.24 41.06 39.46
CA LEU A 599 11.54 40.72 40.73
C LEU A 599 10.03 41.03 40.82
N PRO A 600 9.24 40.39 41.73
CA PRO A 600 9.39 39.09 42.45
C PRO A 600 8.12 38.17 42.37
N ILE A 601 8.22 36.83 42.46
CA ILE A 601 8.08 35.94 43.64
C ILE A 601 6.73 36.02 44.41
N GLY A 602 6.00 34.90 44.41
CA GLY A 602 4.99 34.53 45.41
C GLY A 602 4.83 33.00 45.50
N PHE A 603 5.23 32.45 46.64
CA PHE A 603 5.30 31.02 47.03
C PHE A 603 3.94 30.37 47.35
N PHE A 604 3.84 29.03 47.24
CA PHE A 604 3.50 28.03 48.29
C PHE A 604 3.30 26.63 47.62
N VAL A 605 4.26 25.69 47.66
CA VAL A 605 4.53 24.63 48.67
C VAL A 605 3.69 23.35 48.52
N ALA A 606 4.40 22.30 48.06
CA ALA A 606 4.53 20.92 48.55
C ALA A 606 3.32 20.04 48.94
N GLY A 607 3.36 18.80 48.44
CA GLY A 607 2.75 17.62 49.05
C GLY A 607 3.23 16.33 48.37
N LEU A 608 4.21 15.66 48.99
CA LEU A 608 4.80 14.39 48.56
C LEU A 608 3.93 13.18 49.00
N LEU A 609 4.00 12.13 48.18
CA LEU A 609 3.72 10.70 48.41
C LEU A 609 3.35 10.20 49.82
N ALA A 610 2.32 9.33 49.86
CA ALA A 610 2.32 8.14 50.73
C ALA A 610 1.48 6.99 50.13
N VAL A 611 2.05 5.79 50.28
CA VAL A 611 1.64 4.45 49.84
C VAL A 611 0.43 3.92 50.62
N THR A 612 -0.49 3.21 49.95
CA THR A 612 -1.35 2.22 50.62
C THR A 612 -1.45 0.91 49.84
N LEU A 613 -1.04 -0.15 50.53
CA LEU A 613 -1.14 -1.57 50.21
C LEU A 613 -2.60 -2.04 50.29
N GLY A 614 -3.03 -2.98 49.44
CA GLY A 614 -4.36 -3.59 49.53
C GLY A 614 -4.60 -4.75 48.57
N ALA A 615 -3.92 -5.87 48.81
CA ALA A 615 -4.28 -7.14 48.18
C ALA A 615 -5.54 -7.72 48.85
N HIS A 616 -6.54 -8.11 48.07
CA HIS A 616 -7.62 -8.97 48.54
C HIS A 616 -7.84 -10.15 47.60
N LEU A 617 -7.40 -11.32 48.08
CA LEU A 617 -7.78 -12.63 47.59
C LEU A 617 -9.27 -12.87 47.82
N ALA A 618 -9.98 -13.30 46.79
CA ALA A 618 -11.25 -14.00 46.95
C ALA A 618 -11.25 -15.27 46.08
N SER A 619 -10.60 -16.31 46.59
CA SER A 619 -10.88 -17.69 46.17
C SER A 619 -12.27 -18.09 46.69
N ARG A 620 -13.21 -18.40 45.80
CA ARG A 620 -14.36 -19.24 46.17
C ARG A 620 -14.50 -20.42 45.23
N ARG A 621 -13.89 -21.53 45.68
CA ARG A 621 -14.36 -22.89 45.40
C ARG A 621 -15.86 -22.98 45.71
N ARG A 622 -16.65 -23.44 44.73
CA ARG A 622 -17.82 -24.29 44.99
C ARG A 622 -17.75 -25.52 44.09
N ARG A 623 -17.22 -26.60 44.65
CA ARG A 623 -17.65 -27.97 44.36
C ARG A 623 -18.76 -28.31 45.35
N ARG A 624 -19.94 -28.72 44.86
CA ARG A 624 -20.60 -30.02 45.14
C ARG A 624 -22.13 -29.96 44.94
N THR A 625 -22.59 -31.02 44.24
CA THR A 625 -23.88 -31.75 44.37
C THR A 625 -25.14 -30.99 44.00
N VAL A 626 -25.99 -31.43 43.08
CA VAL A 626 -26.41 -32.79 42.65
C VAL A 626 -26.44 -32.88 41.13
#